data_AF-X1CLN9-F1
#
_entry.id   AF-X1CLN9-F1
#
_cell.length_a   1.000
_cell.length_b   1.000
_cell.length_c   1.000
_cell.angle_alpha   90.00
_cell.angle_beta   90.00
_cell.angle_gamma   90.00
#
_symmetry.space_group_name_H-M   'P 1'
#
loop_
_entity.id
_entity.type
_entity.pdbx_description
1 polymer ?
#
loop_
_entity_poly.entity_id
_entity_poly.type
_entity_poly.pdbx_seq_one_letter_code
_entity_poly.pdbx_strand_id
1 'polypeptide(L)'
;METNQIGAFYRSLYARYRQCLGVDAEMPSDGYLGGYMVDLAKEIVAEEGDKFLSLSEPEAVAQLGQLGLEKMIKLIKSDLELLGVSFDVWFSEQSLYDNGQYQKVMSLLREGSYIAEKENATWFVSTALGEDKDNVVVRSDGSPTYFATDI
;
A
#
# COMPACT_ATOMS: atom_id res chain seq x y z
N MET A 1 1.60 2.11 -6.96
CA MET A 1 0.73 0.97 -7.31
C MET A 1 -0.02 0.65 -6.03
N GLU A 2 -1.28 1.04 -5.90
CA GLU A 2 -1.99 0.86 -4.62
C GLU A 2 -2.32 -0.63 -4.46
N THR A 3 -1.81 -1.25 -3.41
CA THR A 3 -2.25 -2.61 -3.05
C THR A 3 -3.74 -2.58 -2.72
N ASN A 4 -4.45 -3.66 -3.04
CA ASN A 4 -5.89 -3.76 -2.83
C ASN A 4 -6.32 -3.37 -1.40
N GLN A 5 -5.47 -3.66 -0.41
CA GLN A 5 -5.71 -3.34 1.00
C GLN A 5 -5.57 -1.85 1.34
N ILE A 6 -4.58 -1.13 0.78
CA ILE A 6 -4.43 0.31 1.03
C ILE A 6 -5.58 1.08 0.39
N GLY A 7 -5.96 0.72 -0.85
CA GLY A 7 -7.11 1.33 -1.51
C GLY A 7 -8.43 1.09 -0.76
N ALA A 8 -8.62 -0.09 -0.20
CA ALA A 8 -9.77 -0.38 0.68
C ALA A 8 -9.75 0.47 1.96
N PHE A 9 -8.58 0.66 2.57
CA PHE A 9 -8.41 1.54 3.73
C PHE A 9 -8.77 2.99 3.40
N TYR A 10 -8.28 3.54 2.28
CA TYR A 10 -8.55 4.92 1.86
C TYR A 10 -10.05 5.17 1.63
N ARG A 11 -10.70 4.29 0.88
CA ARG A 11 -12.16 4.37 0.63
C ARG A 11 -12.96 4.25 1.93
N SER A 12 -12.53 3.39 2.84
CA SER A 12 -13.19 3.23 4.15
C SER A 12 -13.05 4.47 5.02
N LEU A 13 -11.87 5.10 5.03
CA LEU A 13 -11.63 6.31 5.81
C LEU A 13 -12.44 7.47 5.25
N TYR A 14 -12.50 7.62 3.93
CA TYR A 14 -13.31 8.66 3.30
C TYR A 14 -14.81 8.51 3.61
N ALA A 15 -15.33 7.27 3.58
CA ALA A 15 -16.71 7.00 3.97
C ALA A 15 -16.99 7.39 5.43
N ARG A 16 -16.10 7.02 6.37
CA ARG A 16 -16.24 7.41 7.79
C ARG A 16 -16.10 8.91 8.02
N TYR A 17 -15.22 9.58 7.29
CA TYR A 17 -15.04 11.03 7.33
C TYR A 17 -16.32 11.75 6.90
N ARG A 18 -16.93 11.33 5.77
CA ARG A 18 -18.22 11.85 5.31
C ARG A 18 -19.32 11.66 6.36
N GLN A 19 -19.42 10.46 6.94
CA GLN A 19 -20.39 10.17 8.00
C GLN A 19 -20.19 11.05 9.24
N CYS A 20 -18.94 11.33 9.64
CA CYS A 20 -18.65 12.22 10.78
C CYS A 20 -19.09 13.66 10.53
N LEU A 21 -19.13 14.10 9.27
CA LEU A 21 -19.63 15.40 8.84
C LEU A 21 -21.13 15.41 8.55
N GLY A 22 -21.84 14.32 8.84
CA GLY A 22 -23.28 14.20 8.62
C GLY A 22 -23.68 13.98 7.15
N VAL A 23 -22.71 13.66 6.29
CA VAL A 23 -22.96 13.29 4.89
C VAL A 23 -23.20 11.79 4.82
N ASP A 24 -24.34 11.39 4.26
CA ASP A 24 -24.64 9.97 4.03
C ASP A 24 -23.61 9.36 3.06
N ALA A 25 -23.05 8.21 3.45
CA ALA A 25 -22.03 7.51 2.70
C ALA A 25 -22.06 6.03 3.05
N GLU A 26 -22.15 5.19 2.02
CA GLU A 26 -22.09 3.73 2.19
C GLU A 26 -20.64 3.28 2.43
N MET A 27 -20.47 2.26 3.28
CA MET A 27 -19.16 1.64 3.50
C MET A 27 -18.83 0.70 2.32
N PRO A 28 -17.57 0.68 1.84
CA PRO A 28 -17.14 -0.31 0.86
C PRO A 28 -17.33 -1.74 1.38
N SER A 29 -17.73 -2.67 0.50
CA SER A 29 -17.94 -4.08 0.87
C SER A 29 -16.65 -4.79 1.29
N ASP A 30 -15.52 -4.35 0.76
CA ASP A 30 -14.16 -4.76 1.11
C ASP A 30 -13.49 -3.83 2.15
N GLY A 31 -14.28 -2.94 2.76
CA GLY A 31 -13.78 -1.88 3.62
C GLY A 31 -13.41 -2.31 5.04
N TYR A 32 -12.61 -1.48 5.68
CA TYR A 32 -12.28 -1.60 7.10
C TYR A 32 -13.40 -1.01 7.95
N LEU A 33 -14.02 -1.86 8.78
CA LEU A 33 -15.20 -1.51 9.58
C LEU A 33 -14.90 -1.28 11.07
N GLY A 34 -13.65 -1.43 11.49
CA GLY A 34 -13.25 -1.31 12.90
C GLY A 34 -13.48 0.09 13.47
N GLY A 35 -13.69 0.17 14.79
CA GLY A 35 -13.95 1.44 15.51
C GLY A 35 -12.84 2.48 15.31
N TYR A 36 -11.59 2.05 15.20
CA TYR A 36 -10.44 2.91 14.93
C TYR A 36 -10.58 3.76 13.66
N MET A 37 -11.33 3.30 12.64
CA MET A 37 -11.61 4.08 11.43
C MET A 37 -12.50 5.28 11.72
N VAL A 38 -13.45 5.12 12.64
CA VAL A 38 -14.33 6.20 13.09
C VAL A 38 -13.53 7.19 13.94
N ASP A 39 -12.67 6.69 14.82
CA ASP A 39 -11.83 7.54 15.67
C ASP A 39 -10.82 8.34 14.83
N LEU A 40 -10.17 7.70 13.87
CA LEU A 40 -9.29 8.36 12.90
C LEU A 40 -10.02 9.41 12.06
N ALA A 41 -11.24 9.10 11.59
CA ALA A 41 -12.05 10.06 10.85
C ALA A 41 -12.42 11.29 11.70
N LYS A 42 -12.79 11.09 12.97
CA LYS A 42 -13.08 12.18 13.91
C LYS A 42 -11.85 13.04 14.19
N GLU A 43 -10.69 12.42 14.35
CA GLU A 43 -9.42 13.12 14.54
C GLU A 43 -9.12 14.02 13.32
N ILE A 44 -9.23 13.48 12.11
CA ILE A 44 -9.01 14.25 10.88
C ILE A 44 -10.05 15.37 10.72
N VAL A 45 -11.33 15.14 11.03
CA VAL A 45 -12.36 16.20 11.01
C VAL A 45 -12.03 17.31 12.01
N ALA A 46 -11.51 16.98 13.19
CA ALA A 46 -11.14 17.97 14.19
C ALA A 46 -9.95 18.85 13.74
N GLU A 47 -9.02 18.30 12.95
CA GLU A 47 -7.83 19.00 12.48
C GLU A 47 -8.04 19.73 11.15
N GLU A 48 -8.70 19.10 10.18
CA GLU A 48 -8.81 19.56 8.79
C GLU A 48 -10.22 20.04 8.42
N GLY A 49 -11.21 19.89 9.32
CA GLY A 49 -12.59 20.31 9.09
C GLY A 49 -13.29 19.48 8.01
N ASP A 50 -13.93 20.18 7.06
CA ASP A 50 -14.64 19.60 5.92
C ASP A 50 -13.88 19.71 4.60
N LYS A 51 -12.61 20.16 4.64
CA LYS A 51 -11.74 20.46 3.49
C LYS A 51 -11.82 19.43 2.36
N PHE A 52 -11.77 18.14 2.69
CA PHE A 52 -11.76 17.07 1.69
C PHE A 52 -13.10 16.84 0.99
N LEU A 53 -14.22 17.38 1.49
CA LEU A 53 -15.52 17.31 0.79
C LEU A 53 -15.60 18.21 -0.44
N SER A 54 -14.71 19.21 -0.54
CA SER A 54 -14.66 20.13 -1.67
C SER A 54 -13.91 19.59 -2.90
N LEU A 55 -13.17 18.48 -2.72
CA LEU A 55 -12.37 17.86 -3.76
C LEU A 55 -13.20 16.85 -4.57
N SER A 56 -12.69 16.46 -5.74
CA SER A 56 -13.25 15.29 -6.42
C SER A 56 -13.05 14.03 -5.57
N GLU A 57 -13.96 13.07 -5.65
CA GLU A 57 -13.87 11.85 -4.84
C GLU A 57 -12.51 11.12 -4.96
N PRO A 58 -11.93 10.93 -6.16
CA PRO A 58 -10.60 10.31 -6.28
C PRO A 58 -9.49 11.10 -5.56
N GLU A 59 -9.51 12.43 -5.66
CA GLU A 59 -8.52 13.28 -4.99
C GLU A 59 -8.71 13.29 -3.47
N ALA A 60 -9.96 13.33 -3.01
CA ALA A 60 -10.30 13.27 -1.59
C ALA A 60 -9.83 11.94 -0.99
N VAL A 61 -10.17 10.81 -1.62
CA VAL A 61 -9.78 9.46 -1.18
C VAL A 61 -8.26 9.33 -1.10
N ALA A 62 -7.53 9.81 -2.10
CA ALA A 62 -6.07 9.73 -2.11
C ALA A 62 -5.43 10.61 -1.02
N GLN A 63 -5.82 11.89 -0.91
CA GLN A 63 -5.19 12.82 0.04
C GLN A 63 -5.54 12.50 1.50
N LEU A 64 -6.81 12.25 1.78
CA LEU A 64 -7.27 11.89 3.13
C LEU A 64 -6.78 10.49 3.52
N GLY A 65 -6.73 9.57 2.56
CA GLY A 65 -6.14 8.25 2.74
C GLY A 65 -4.67 8.32 3.15
N GLN A 66 -3.86 9.10 2.43
CA GLN A 66 -2.44 9.30 2.74
C GLN A 66 -2.24 9.90 4.13
N LEU A 67 -3.00 10.93 4.49
CA LEU A 67 -2.98 11.53 5.83
C LEU A 67 -3.33 10.50 6.92
N GLY A 68 -4.38 9.71 6.68
CA GLY A 68 -4.79 8.65 7.58
C GLY A 68 -3.74 7.56 7.76
N LEU A 69 -3.06 7.17 6.68
CA LEU A 69 -1.98 6.19 6.71
C LEU A 69 -0.80 6.68 7.56
N GLU A 70 -0.40 7.94 7.39
CA GLU A 70 0.67 8.56 8.17
C GLU A 70 0.35 8.57 9.67
N LYS A 71 -0.89 8.93 10.02
CA LYS A 71 -1.37 8.87 11.42
C LYS A 71 -1.35 7.46 11.97
N MET A 72 -1.82 6.47 11.21
CA MET A 72 -1.79 5.06 11.63
C MET A 72 -0.36 4.55 11.85
N ILE A 73 0.57 4.87 10.96
CA ILE A 73 1.99 4.49 11.12
C ILE A 73 2.58 5.14 12.38
N LYS A 74 2.25 6.41 12.65
CA LYS A 74 2.69 7.10 13.86
C LYS A 74 2.12 6.47 15.13
N LEU A 75 0.85 6.06 15.12
CA LEU A 75 0.22 5.34 16.23
C LEU A 75 0.93 4.01 16.48
N ILE A 76 1.12 3.21 15.43
CA ILE A 76 1.82 1.92 15.51
C ILE A 76 3.23 2.08 16.09
N LYS A 77 3.98 3.09 15.65
CA LYS A 77 5.30 3.42 16.20
C LYS A 77 5.25 3.72 17.70
N SER A 78 4.30 4.56 18.10
CA SER A 78 4.12 4.95 19.50
C SER A 78 3.75 3.75 20.37
N ASP A 79 2.86 2.88 19.88
CA ASP A 79 2.45 1.66 20.58
C ASP A 79 3.63 0.68 20.75
N LEU A 80 4.46 0.53 19.71
CA LEU A 80 5.67 -0.32 19.78
C LEU A 80 6.68 0.21 20.80
N GLU A 81 6.88 1.53 20.84
CA GLU A 81 7.75 2.17 21.84
C GLU A 81 7.26 1.93 23.27
N LEU A 82 5.94 1.99 23.51
CA LEU A 82 5.33 1.67 24.81
C LEU A 82 5.56 0.21 25.22
N LEU A 83 5.66 -0.69 24.25
CA LEU A 83 6.01 -2.10 24.46
C LEU A 83 7.53 -2.35 24.57
N GLY A 84 8.35 -1.31 24.47
CA GLY A 84 9.81 -1.41 24.49
C GLY A 84 10.39 -2.01 23.21
N VAL A 85 9.64 -1.98 22.10
CA VAL A 85 10.07 -2.48 20.79
C VAL A 85 10.57 -1.31 19.94
N SER A 86 11.87 -1.32 19.63
CA SER A 86 12.49 -0.31 18.75
C SER A 86 13.03 -0.95 17.47
N PHE A 87 12.84 -0.27 16.34
CA PHE A 87 13.39 -0.66 15.05
C PHE A 87 14.43 0.36 14.59
N ASP A 88 15.58 -0.11 14.10
CA ASP A 88 16.62 0.76 13.55
C ASP A 88 16.21 1.41 12.22
N VAL A 89 15.42 0.70 11.41
CA VAL A 89 14.99 1.14 10.08
C VAL A 89 13.52 0.82 9.86
N TRP A 90 12.78 1.82 9.38
CA TRP A 90 11.41 1.67 8.87
C TRP A 90 11.44 1.74 7.35
N PHE A 91 11.02 0.67 6.69
CA PHE A 91 11.04 0.55 5.25
C PHE A 91 9.62 0.59 4.67
N SER A 92 9.43 1.35 3.59
CA SER A 92 8.16 1.41 2.86
C SER A 92 8.33 0.73 1.51
N GLU A 93 7.48 -0.24 1.19
CA GLU A 93 7.46 -0.91 -0.12
C GLU A 93 7.30 0.11 -1.26
N GLN A 94 6.50 1.16 -1.06
CA GLN A 94 6.34 2.23 -2.05
C GLN A 94 7.69 2.89 -2.41
N SER A 95 8.61 2.98 -1.44
CA SER A 95 9.94 3.55 -1.67
C SER A 95 10.82 2.72 -2.62
N LEU A 96 10.58 1.40 -2.78
CA LEU A 96 11.29 0.57 -3.78
C LEU A 96 11.02 1.03 -5.20
N TYR A 97 9.77 1.41 -5.46
CA TYR A 97 9.32 1.86 -6.76
C TYR A 97 9.75 3.30 -7.02
N ASP A 98 9.53 4.19 -6.04
CA ASP A 98 9.82 5.62 -6.17
C ASP A 98 11.32 5.87 -6.37
N ASN A 99 12.18 5.10 -5.71
CA ASN A 99 13.64 5.21 -5.82
C ASN A 99 14.22 4.46 -7.03
N GLY A 100 13.37 3.85 -7.88
CA GLY A 100 13.81 3.10 -9.06
C GLY A 100 14.61 1.82 -8.75
N GLN A 101 14.66 1.39 -7.48
CA GLN A 101 15.38 0.20 -7.04
C GLN A 101 14.80 -1.04 -7.73
N TYR A 102 13.47 -1.13 -7.78
CA TYR A 102 12.77 -2.20 -8.50
C TYR A 102 13.22 -2.29 -9.97
N GLN A 103 13.25 -1.16 -10.68
CA GLN A 103 13.65 -1.13 -12.09
C GLN A 103 15.11 -1.52 -12.28
N LYS A 104 15.99 -1.07 -11.38
CA LYS A 104 17.41 -1.44 -11.39
C LYS A 104 17.61 -2.94 -11.20
N VAL A 105 16.94 -3.56 -10.22
CA VAL A 105 17.00 -5.01 -9.97
C VAL A 105 16.48 -5.79 -11.18
N MET A 106 15.31 -5.42 -11.71
CA MET A 106 14.74 -6.07 -12.89
C MET A 106 15.65 -5.96 -14.12
N SER A 107 16.38 -4.86 -14.26
CA SER A 107 17.36 -4.68 -15.34
C SER A 107 18.56 -5.61 -15.17
N LEU A 108 19.12 -5.70 -13.97
CA LEU A 108 20.24 -6.61 -13.66
C LEU A 108 19.86 -8.09 -13.87
N LEU A 109 18.65 -8.49 -13.46
CA LEU A 109 18.17 -9.86 -13.67
C LEU A 109 18.00 -10.18 -15.16
N ARG A 110 17.55 -9.21 -15.95
CA ARG A 110 17.41 -9.34 -17.41
C ARG A 110 18.77 -9.41 -18.10
N GLU A 111 19.73 -8.58 -17.70
CA GLU A 111 21.11 -8.61 -18.21
C GLU A 111 21.81 -9.94 -17.87
N GLY A 112 21.55 -10.48 -16.67
CA GLY A 112 22.08 -11.76 -16.21
C GLY A 112 21.44 -13.00 -16.86
N SER A 113 20.49 -12.84 -17.79
CA SER A 113 19.71 -13.94 -18.38
C SER A 113 18.94 -14.79 -17.36
N TYR A 114 18.61 -14.22 -16.21
CA TYR A 114 17.82 -14.88 -15.15
C TYR A 114 16.32 -14.59 -15.27
N ILE A 115 15.87 -13.98 -16.36
CA ILE A 115 14.47 -13.67 -16.62
C ILE A 115 14.03 -14.36 -17.91
N ALA A 116 12.91 -15.07 -17.85
CA ALA A 116 12.27 -15.70 -18.99
C ALA A 116 10.79 -15.30 -19.08
N GLU A 117 10.29 -15.11 -20.29
CA GLU A 117 8.85 -14.93 -20.51
C GLU A 117 8.21 -16.28 -20.85
N LYS A 118 7.24 -16.70 -20.03
CA LYS A 118 6.48 -17.94 -20.19
C LYS A 118 5.02 -17.63 -19.85
N GLU A 119 4.08 -18.09 -20.68
CA GLU A 119 2.64 -17.95 -20.43
C GLU A 119 2.18 -16.47 -20.28
N ASN A 120 2.75 -15.56 -21.08
CA ASN A 120 2.55 -14.11 -20.98
C ASN A 120 2.94 -13.50 -19.61
N ALA A 121 3.66 -14.24 -18.77
CA ALA A 121 4.20 -13.78 -17.50
C ALA A 121 5.73 -13.75 -17.56
N THR A 122 6.32 -12.90 -16.70
CA THR A 122 7.77 -12.81 -16.54
C THR A 122 8.19 -13.64 -15.34
N TRP A 123 9.14 -14.55 -15.55
CA TRP A 123 9.62 -15.51 -14.57
C TRP A 123 11.09 -15.27 -14.25
N PHE A 124 11.42 -15.32 -12.97
CA PHE A 124 12.79 -15.46 -12.50
C PHE A 124 13.21 -16.93 -12.57
N VAL A 125 14.25 -17.18 -13.35
CA VAL A 125 14.81 -18.52 -13.62
C VAL A 125 15.77 -18.91 -12.49
N SER A 126 15.24 -18.98 -11.27
CA SER A 126 16.00 -19.36 -10.08
C SER A 126 16.57 -20.79 -10.16
N THR A 127 16.01 -21.65 -11.00
CA THR A 127 16.56 -23.00 -11.26
C THR A 127 17.98 -22.96 -11.85
N ALA A 128 18.32 -21.92 -12.62
CA ALA A 128 19.68 -21.71 -13.12
C ALA A 128 20.70 -21.40 -12.00
N LEU A 129 20.21 -21.03 -10.82
CA LEU A 129 20.99 -20.70 -9.62
C LEU A 129 20.97 -21.82 -8.57
N GLY A 130 20.30 -22.95 -8.85
CA GLY A 130 20.25 -24.12 -7.96
C GLY A 130 19.02 -24.19 -7.05
N GLU A 131 18.01 -23.35 -7.27
CA GLU A 131 16.72 -23.41 -6.55
C GLU A 131 15.79 -24.49 -7.13
N ASP A 132 14.82 -24.92 -6.33
CA ASP A 132 13.90 -26.02 -6.68
C ASP A 132 12.88 -25.65 -7.79
N LYS A 133 12.55 -24.36 -7.94
CA LYS A 133 11.56 -23.89 -8.92
C LYS A 133 11.81 -22.46 -9.38
N ASP A 134 11.33 -22.15 -10.58
CA ASP A 134 11.23 -20.78 -11.09
C ASP A 134 10.07 -20.05 -10.41
N ASN A 135 10.20 -18.74 -10.22
CA ASN A 135 9.17 -17.93 -9.59
C ASN A 135 8.68 -16.83 -10.52
N VAL A 136 7.36 -16.59 -10.54
CA VAL A 136 6.78 -15.49 -11.31
C VAL A 136 7.17 -14.17 -10.65
N VAL A 137 7.72 -13.25 -11.42
CA VAL A 137 8.02 -11.87 -10.97
C VAL A 137 6.97 -10.88 -11.46
N VAL A 138 6.49 -11.03 -12.70
CA VAL A 138 5.40 -10.20 -13.25
C VAL A 138 4.30 -11.12 -13.79
N ARG A 139 3.07 -10.90 -13.34
CA ARG A 139 1.89 -11.64 -13.78
C ARG A 139 1.52 -11.29 -15.23
N SER A 140 0.64 -12.10 -15.82
CA SER A 140 0.14 -11.88 -17.18
C SER A 140 -0.65 -10.58 -17.36
N ASP A 141 -1.13 -9.98 -16.28
CA ASP A 141 -1.81 -8.67 -16.28
C ASP A 141 -0.82 -7.49 -16.18
N GLY A 142 0.48 -7.76 -16.15
CA GLY A 142 1.54 -6.75 -16.01
C GLY A 142 1.82 -6.32 -14.57
N SER A 143 1.08 -6.85 -13.58
CA SER A 143 1.32 -6.53 -12.17
C SER A 143 2.53 -7.29 -11.59
N PRO A 144 3.41 -6.64 -10.82
CA PRO A 144 4.47 -7.30 -10.07
C PRO A 144 3.86 -8.21 -8.99
N THR A 145 4.57 -9.29 -8.70
CA THR A 145 4.26 -10.17 -7.58
C THR A 145 5.00 -9.70 -6.32
N TYR A 146 4.58 -10.19 -5.15
CA TYR A 146 5.33 -10.00 -3.90
C TYR A 146 6.75 -10.56 -3.99
N PHE A 147 6.94 -11.64 -4.76
CA PHE A 147 8.27 -12.18 -4.98
C PHE A 147 9.18 -11.18 -5.71
N ALA A 148 8.63 -10.35 -6.61
CA ALA A 148 9.42 -9.34 -7.32
C ALA A 148 9.83 -8.14 -6.44
N THR A 149 9.11 -7.87 -5.36
CA THR A 149 9.51 -6.86 -4.36
C THR A 149 10.48 -7.41 -3.30
N ASP A 150 10.50 -8.72 -3.12
CA ASP A 150 11.39 -9.40 -2.17
C ASP A 150 12.82 -9.60 -2.72
N ILE A 151 13.01 -9.55 -4.05
CA ILE A 151 14.31 -9.64 -4.74
C ILE A 151 15.02 -8.28 -4.78
#